data_AF-A0A9P5RV53-F1
#
_entry.id   AF-A0A9P5RV53-F1
#
_cell.length_a   1.000
_cell.length_b   1.000
_cell.length_c   1.000
_cell.angle_alpha   90.00
_cell.angle_beta   90.00
_cell.angle_gamma   90.00
#
_symmetry.space_group_name_H-M   'P 1'
#
loop_
_entity.id
_entity.type
_entity.pdbx_description
1 polymer ?
#
loop_
_entity_poly.entity_id
_entity_poly.type
_entity_poly.pdbx_seq_one_letter_code
_entity_poly.pdbx_strand_id
1 'polypeptide(L)'
;MDPLSKLPLECLQRILQIIADWDRKSTLVALLTTNKHIFAATCPYLYSDPFQSKLGHYQGPDHIHRQSFIRLLLGRIPTHILPMIVSLEFGFNTYPSSHAVVNPIIDYMAYIQHLDINLSDTNPRPIVYEEFPGQYRWLTGREGPLEPHYSAYNEIFGSNARAKLHKTILYYEVSWSVASTILEQLKSLTIPLIDVWRYLDSVHRLGQLECVRFNLDQTFDRNYNSNTVRDRADRAIKAMVVFVKEHKRLFGDQLKVVHVNDVGMLRGGSHMCPLEIQLEISKLVPPLKQPRS
;
A
#
# COMPACT_ATOMS: atom_id res chain seq x y z
N MET A 1 15.12 11.03 36.85
CA MET A 1 13.89 10.72 36.07
C MET A 1 13.67 11.84 35.07
N ASP A 2 13.34 11.48 33.83
CA ASP A 2 13.07 12.44 32.75
C ASP A 2 11.84 13.31 33.09
N PRO A 3 11.95 14.66 33.13
CA PRO A 3 10.83 15.53 33.45
C PRO A 3 9.64 15.37 32.49
N LEU A 4 9.88 14.99 31.23
CA LEU A 4 8.81 14.76 30.25
C LEU A 4 7.88 13.60 30.65
N SER A 5 8.43 12.58 31.34
CA SER A 5 7.66 11.43 31.80
C SER A 5 6.69 11.74 32.95
N LYS A 6 6.77 12.94 33.55
CA LYS A 6 5.88 13.39 34.63
C LYS A 6 4.71 14.25 34.15
N LEU A 7 4.68 14.61 32.86
CA LEU A 7 3.61 15.41 32.30
C LEU A 7 2.31 14.60 32.22
N PRO A 8 1.13 15.23 32.40
CA PRO A 8 -0.13 14.62 32.01
C PRO A 8 -0.10 14.16 30.54
N LEU A 9 -0.75 13.05 30.24
CA LEU A 9 -0.70 12.43 28.92
C LEU A 9 -1.18 13.39 27.82
N GLU A 10 -2.20 14.18 28.11
CA GLU A 10 -2.80 15.16 27.20
C GLU A 10 -1.80 16.26 26.84
N CYS A 11 -1.01 16.72 27.81
CA CYS A 11 0.06 17.70 27.59
C CYS A 11 1.16 17.12 26.71
N LEU A 12 1.58 15.87 26.98
CA LEU A 12 2.58 15.17 26.18
C LEU A 12 2.09 14.96 24.74
N GLN A 13 0.86 14.49 24.56
CA GLN A 13 0.21 14.33 23.26
C GLN A 13 0.14 15.64 22.48
N ARG A 14 -0.14 16.77 23.16
CA ARG A 14 -0.15 18.08 22.50
C ARG A 14 1.23 18.50 22.02
N ILE A 15 2.28 18.25 22.81
CA ILE A 15 3.67 18.50 22.42
C ILE A 15 4.05 17.62 21.22
N LEU A 16 3.75 16.32 21.27
CA LEU A 16 4.03 15.38 20.19
C LEU A 16 3.31 15.76 18.90
N GLN A 17 2.05 16.18 18.99
CA GLN A 17 1.30 16.69 17.84
C GLN A 17 1.99 17.92 17.22
N ILE A 18 2.43 18.89 18.02
CA ILE A 18 3.15 20.07 17.52
C ILE A 18 4.43 19.66 16.80
N ILE A 19 5.20 18.71 17.37
CA ILE A 19 6.43 18.19 16.75
C ILE A 19 6.11 17.49 15.42
N ALA A 20 5.06 16.69 15.37
CA ALA A 20 4.60 15.98 14.17
C ALA A 20 4.13 16.95 13.08
N ASP A 21 3.35 17.97 13.44
CA ASP A 21 2.85 19.02 12.54
C ASP A 21 4.01 19.83 11.93
N TRP A 22 5.09 20.02 12.69
CA TRP A 22 6.33 20.66 12.22
C TRP A 22 7.24 19.73 11.43
N ASP A 23 6.80 18.51 11.14
CA ASP A 23 7.55 17.49 10.40
C ASP A 23 8.90 17.11 11.00
N ARG A 24 9.03 17.22 12.33
CA ARG A 24 10.28 16.89 13.00
C ARG A 24 10.35 15.40 13.31
N LYS A 25 10.28 14.55 12.26
CA LYS A 25 10.30 13.08 12.39
C LYS A 25 11.54 12.59 13.13
N SER A 26 12.70 13.20 12.89
CA SER A 26 13.95 12.87 13.61
C SER A 26 13.84 13.11 15.11
N THR A 27 13.14 14.16 15.54
CA THR A 27 12.85 14.42 16.96
C THR A 27 11.93 13.36 17.54
N LEU A 28 10.86 12.98 16.83
CA LEU A 28 9.97 11.89 17.28
C LEU A 28 10.74 10.56 17.39
N VAL A 29 11.63 10.24 16.44
CA VAL A 29 12.49 9.06 16.51
C VAL A 29 13.42 9.10 17.72
N ALA A 30 14.02 10.26 18.02
CA ALA A 30 14.85 10.43 19.21
C ALA A 30 14.03 10.24 20.51
N LEU A 31 12.75 10.63 20.53
CA LEU A 31 11.89 10.44 21.69
C LEU A 31 11.61 8.96 21.99
N LEU A 32 11.68 8.07 20.98
CA LEU A 32 11.52 6.63 21.19
C LEU A 32 12.59 6.03 22.12
N THR A 33 13.77 6.65 22.24
CA THR A 33 14.87 6.10 23.05
C THR A 33 14.84 6.57 24.51
N THR A 34 13.90 7.46 24.88
CA THR A 34 13.89 8.11 26.19
C THR A 34 13.38 7.20 27.32
N ASN A 35 12.12 6.75 27.23
CA ASN A 35 11.49 5.83 28.18
C ASN A 35 10.24 5.19 27.57
N LYS A 36 9.74 4.10 28.19
CA LYS A 36 8.59 3.33 27.69
C LYS A 36 7.29 4.14 27.55
N HIS A 37 7.06 5.11 28.44
CA HIS A 37 5.84 5.92 28.42
C HIS A 37 5.85 6.89 27.23
N ILE A 38 6.95 7.64 27.05
CA ILE A 38 7.14 8.53 25.91
C ILE A 38 7.17 7.75 24.61
N PHE A 39 7.83 6.59 24.59
CA PHE A 39 7.82 5.67 23.47
C PHE A 39 6.37 5.36 23.02
N ALA A 40 5.53 4.87 23.92
CA ALA A 40 4.15 4.49 23.61
C ALA A 40 3.30 5.69 23.16
N ALA A 41 3.49 6.85 23.80
CA ALA A 41 2.79 8.08 23.42
C ALA A 41 3.24 8.61 22.04
N THR A 42 4.49 8.35 21.63
CA THR A 42 5.07 8.84 20.37
C THR A 42 4.66 8.00 19.16
N CYS A 43 4.46 6.69 19.33
CA CYS A 43 4.16 5.76 18.24
C CYS A 43 3.01 6.20 17.31
N PRO A 44 1.84 6.64 17.82
CA PRO A 44 0.74 7.08 16.96
C PRO A 44 1.10 8.23 16.03
N TYR A 45 2.02 9.12 16.43
CA TYR A 45 2.43 10.28 15.64
C TYR A 45 3.48 9.94 14.59
N LEU A 46 4.36 8.97 14.89
CA LEU A 46 5.42 8.57 13.98
C LEU A 46 4.93 7.59 12.91
N TYR A 47 4.00 6.70 13.27
CA TYR A 47 3.58 5.57 12.44
C TYR A 47 2.14 5.71 11.89
N SER A 48 1.44 6.84 12.10
CA SER A 48 0.13 7.07 11.50
C SER A 48 0.15 7.02 9.97
N ASP A 49 1.19 7.62 9.37
CA ASP A 49 1.39 7.70 7.93
C ASP A 49 2.88 7.41 7.59
N PRO A 50 3.29 6.14 7.65
CA PRO A 50 4.69 5.76 7.47
C PRO A 50 5.15 5.88 6.01
N PHE A 51 4.22 5.97 5.06
CA PHE A 51 4.50 6.04 3.62
C PHE A 51 4.34 7.46 3.04
N GLN A 52 3.97 8.45 3.86
CA GLN A 52 3.92 9.84 3.43
C GLN A 52 5.25 10.29 2.83
N SER A 53 5.23 10.69 1.56
CA SER A 53 6.34 11.37 0.91
C SER A 53 6.00 12.82 0.70
N LYS A 54 6.91 13.69 1.10
CA LYS A 54 6.63 15.12 1.10
C LYS A 54 6.89 15.77 -0.23
N LEU A 55 7.78 15.23 -1.07
CA LEU A 55 8.22 15.92 -2.28
C LEU A 55 8.71 14.93 -3.33
N GLY A 56 7.81 14.31 -4.10
CA GLY A 56 7.93 13.89 -5.51
C GLY A 56 9.16 13.13 -6.06
N HIS A 57 10.21 12.91 -5.28
CA HIS A 57 11.52 12.44 -5.74
C HIS A 57 12.05 11.40 -4.75
N TYR A 58 11.57 10.17 -4.92
CA TYR A 58 12.06 8.99 -4.21
C TYR A 58 13.40 8.54 -4.78
N GLN A 59 14.47 9.25 -4.45
CA GLN A 59 15.82 8.77 -4.72
C GLN A 59 16.66 8.90 -3.45
N GLY A 60 17.06 7.76 -2.87
CA GLY A 60 18.00 7.72 -1.75
C GLY A 60 17.64 6.78 -0.59
N PRO A 61 18.14 7.06 0.62
CA PRO A 61 18.05 6.18 1.79
C PRO A 61 16.61 5.92 2.25
N ASP A 62 15.66 6.81 1.99
CA ASP A 62 14.25 6.67 2.39
C ASP A 62 13.61 5.40 1.82
N HIS A 63 13.98 5.03 0.59
CA HIS A 63 13.48 3.83 -0.05
C HIS A 63 13.89 2.55 0.71
N ILE A 64 15.14 2.46 1.14
CA ILE A 64 15.66 1.33 1.91
C ILE A 64 14.93 1.20 3.25
N HIS A 65 14.67 2.33 3.92
CA HIS A 65 13.91 2.34 5.18
C HIS A 65 12.47 1.88 4.97
N ARG A 66 11.81 2.33 3.89
CA ARG A 66 10.44 1.89 3.54
C ARG A 66 10.38 0.38 3.26
N GLN A 67 11.33 -0.16 2.50
CA GLN A 67 11.40 -1.60 2.25
C GLN A 67 11.64 -2.40 3.53
N SER A 68 12.55 -1.93 4.38
CA SER A 68 12.81 -2.56 5.68
C SER A 68 11.56 -2.53 6.56
N PHE A 69 10.81 -1.44 6.55
CA PHE A 69 9.56 -1.30 7.27
C PHE A 69 8.47 -2.21 6.70
N ILE A 70 8.30 -2.27 5.37
CA ILE A 70 7.39 -3.22 4.70
C ILE A 70 7.72 -4.65 5.09
N ARG A 71 9.00 -5.04 5.04
CA ARG A 71 9.45 -6.38 5.46
C ARG A 71 9.10 -6.65 6.92
N LEU A 72 9.28 -5.66 7.79
CA LEU A 72 8.91 -5.75 9.20
C LEU A 72 7.40 -5.94 9.38
N LEU A 73 6.56 -5.22 8.63
CA LEU A 73 5.11 -5.38 8.65
C LEU A 73 4.70 -6.77 8.16
N LEU A 74 5.20 -7.20 7.00
CA LEU A 74 4.90 -8.52 6.43
C LEU A 74 5.36 -9.66 7.35
N GLY A 75 6.48 -9.49 8.05
CA GLY A 75 6.98 -10.46 9.03
C GLY A 75 6.04 -10.65 10.25
N ARG A 76 5.03 -9.79 10.43
CA ARG A 76 3.98 -9.96 11.44
C ARG A 76 2.78 -10.77 10.95
N ILE A 77 2.65 -10.94 9.64
CA ILE A 77 1.55 -11.68 9.03
C ILE A 77 1.91 -13.17 9.03
N PRO A 78 1.00 -14.08 9.42
CA PRO A 78 1.25 -15.50 9.34
C PRO A 78 1.65 -15.91 7.92
N THR A 79 2.77 -16.62 7.78
CA THR A 79 3.39 -16.95 6.48
C THR A 79 2.48 -17.79 5.57
N HIS A 80 1.56 -18.56 6.13
CA HIS A 80 0.58 -19.36 5.38
C HIS A 80 -0.53 -18.52 4.75
N ILE A 81 -0.72 -17.27 5.19
CA ILE A 81 -1.68 -16.31 4.63
C ILE A 81 -1.00 -15.43 3.57
N LEU A 82 0.32 -15.25 3.67
CA LEU A 82 1.08 -14.44 2.71
C LEU A 82 1.09 -15.10 1.32
N PRO A 83 0.83 -14.32 0.25
CA PRO A 83 0.98 -14.80 -1.12
C PRO A 83 2.39 -15.34 -1.36
N MET A 84 2.51 -16.47 -2.06
CA MET A 84 3.80 -17.14 -2.29
C MET A 84 4.86 -16.22 -2.89
N ILE A 85 4.49 -15.32 -3.81
CA ILE A 85 5.41 -14.35 -4.41
C ILE A 85 6.01 -13.40 -3.37
N VAL A 86 5.20 -12.96 -2.39
CA VAL A 86 5.66 -12.10 -1.29
C VAL A 86 6.58 -12.90 -0.37
N SER A 87 6.19 -14.12 0.00
CA SER A 87 6.99 -14.98 0.88
C SER A 87 8.36 -15.33 0.29
N LEU A 88 8.44 -15.55 -1.01
CA LEU A 88 9.71 -15.80 -1.71
C LEU A 88 10.57 -14.54 -1.79
N GLU A 89 9.99 -13.42 -2.25
CA GLU A 89 10.73 -12.16 -2.45
C GLU A 89 11.34 -11.64 -1.14
N PHE A 90 10.61 -11.75 -0.03
CA PHE A 90 11.07 -11.29 1.28
C PHE A 90 11.80 -12.36 2.11
N GLY A 91 11.98 -13.56 1.56
CA GLY A 91 12.74 -14.66 2.18
C GLY A 91 12.07 -15.27 3.41
N PHE A 92 10.74 -15.25 3.49
CA PHE A 92 9.99 -15.84 4.60
C PHE A 92 9.90 -17.37 4.53
N ASN A 93 10.12 -17.97 3.34
CA ASN A 93 10.06 -19.42 3.13
C ASN A 93 11.40 -20.15 3.26
N THR A 94 12.52 -19.43 3.29
CA THR A 94 13.86 -20.03 3.17
C THR A 94 14.48 -20.46 4.49
N TYR A 95 13.90 -20.05 5.62
CA TYR A 95 14.44 -20.37 6.95
C TYR A 95 13.41 -21.18 7.73
N PRO A 96 13.71 -22.43 8.12
CA PRO A 96 12.86 -23.15 9.06
C PRO A 96 12.73 -22.29 10.31
N SER A 97 11.50 -22.06 10.77
CA SER A 97 11.08 -21.07 11.78
C SER A 97 11.65 -21.27 13.20
N SER A 98 12.85 -21.82 13.33
CA SER A 98 13.53 -22.13 14.59
C SER A 98 14.10 -20.89 15.30
N HIS A 99 14.13 -19.72 14.65
CA HIS A 99 14.38 -18.48 15.37
C HIS A 99 13.07 -18.03 15.99
N ALA A 100 12.93 -18.27 17.30
CA ALA A 100 11.90 -17.65 18.12
C ALA A 100 11.82 -16.19 17.72
N VAL A 101 10.72 -15.80 17.07
CA VAL A 101 10.42 -14.42 16.77
C VAL A 101 10.45 -13.74 18.12
N VAL A 102 11.53 -13.03 18.40
CA VAL A 102 11.64 -12.16 19.57
C VAL A 102 10.52 -11.17 19.35
N ASN A 103 9.33 -11.45 19.91
CA ASN A 103 8.12 -10.68 19.71
C ASN A 103 8.51 -9.23 19.97
N PRO A 104 8.65 -8.39 18.93
CA PRO A 104 8.84 -6.99 19.17
C PRO A 104 7.66 -6.56 20.02
N ILE A 105 7.97 -5.89 21.13
CA ILE A 105 7.03 -5.40 22.17
C ILE A 105 5.92 -4.53 21.55
N ILE A 106 6.10 -4.10 20.30
CA ILE A 106 5.33 -3.07 19.63
C ILE A 106 4.62 -3.66 18.42
N ASP A 107 3.30 -3.53 18.43
CA ASP A 107 2.46 -3.75 17.27
C ASP A 107 2.40 -2.46 16.45
N TYR A 108 3.29 -2.33 15.45
CA TYR A 108 3.31 -1.17 14.56
C TYR A 108 2.04 -1.05 13.72
N MET A 109 1.41 -2.18 13.39
CA MET A 109 0.22 -2.20 12.54
C MET A 109 -0.93 -1.45 13.22
N ALA A 110 -1.09 -1.60 14.55
CA ALA A 110 -2.11 -0.90 15.34
C ALA A 110 -2.04 0.64 15.27
N TYR A 111 -0.92 1.22 14.81
CA TYR A 111 -0.76 2.68 14.71
C TYR A 111 -0.95 3.22 13.29
N ILE A 112 -0.99 2.38 12.25
CA ILE A 112 -1.09 2.81 10.85
C ILE A 112 -2.53 3.22 10.54
N GLN A 113 -2.75 4.50 10.24
CA GLN A 113 -4.05 5.04 9.82
C GLN A 113 -4.08 5.40 8.34
N HIS A 114 -2.91 5.61 7.73
CA HIS A 114 -2.76 6.00 6.34
C HIS A 114 -1.82 5.01 5.66
N LEU A 115 -2.38 4.17 4.80
CA LEU A 115 -1.63 3.16 4.05
C LEU A 115 -1.52 3.57 2.59
N ASP A 116 -0.52 4.40 2.32
CA ASP A 116 -0.26 4.98 1.00
C ASP A 116 1.04 4.42 0.39
N ILE A 117 1.11 3.10 0.26
CA ILE A 117 2.24 2.42 -0.40
C ILE A 117 2.20 2.78 -1.89
N ASN A 118 3.31 3.30 -2.42
CA ASN A 118 3.49 3.55 -3.84
C ASN A 118 4.27 2.41 -4.50
N LEU A 119 4.07 2.19 -5.80
CA LEU A 119 4.84 1.24 -6.61
C LEU A 119 6.36 1.52 -6.54
N SER A 120 6.75 2.78 -6.40
CA SER A 120 8.16 3.14 -6.21
C SER A 120 8.76 2.61 -4.90
N ASP A 121 7.94 2.42 -3.86
CA ASP A 121 8.38 1.98 -2.53
C ASP A 121 8.74 0.50 -2.50
N THR A 122 8.13 -0.30 -3.37
CA THR A 122 8.36 -1.74 -3.46
C THR A 122 9.45 -2.09 -4.46
N ASN A 123 10.11 -1.11 -5.08
CA ASN A 123 11.15 -1.34 -6.09
C ASN A 123 12.50 -1.62 -5.42
N PRO A 124 12.92 -2.88 -5.12
CA PRO A 124 14.32 -3.09 -4.78
C PRO A 124 15.13 -2.48 -5.92
N ARG A 125 16.24 -1.80 -5.61
CA ARG A 125 17.13 -1.24 -6.65
C ARG A 125 17.13 -2.20 -7.83
N PRO A 126 16.97 -1.74 -9.09
CA PRO A 126 17.20 -2.64 -10.20
C PRO A 126 18.58 -3.23 -9.95
N ILE A 127 18.61 -4.47 -9.45
CA ILE A 127 19.71 -5.37 -9.72
C ILE A 127 19.72 -5.25 -11.22
N VAL A 128 20.76 -4.60 -11.75
CA VAL A 128 20.97 -4.54 -13.18
C VAL A 128 20.82 -5.98 -13.59
N TYR A 129 19.69 -6.30 -14.22
CA TYR A 129 19.41 -7.64 -14.69
C TYR A 129 20.30 -7.74 -15.92
N GLU A 130 21.62 -7.82 -15.70
CA GLU A 130 22.46 -8.67 -16.53
C GLU A 130 21.67 -9.95 -16.64
N GLU A 131 21.27 -10.24 -17.86
CA GLU A 131 20.39 -11.32 -18.22
C GLU A 131 20.77 -12.57 -17.41
N PHE A 132 20.03 -12.86 -16.35
CA PHE A 132 20.13 -14.13 -15.63
C PHE A 132 18.96 -15.00 -16.12
N PRO A 133 19.06 -15.63 -17.31
CA PRO A 133 18.04 -16.54 -17.82
C PRO A 133 17.75 -17.71 -16.87
N GLY A 134 18.60 -17.96 -15.86
CA GLY A 134 18.42 -19.01 -14.86
C GLY A 134 17.48 -18.68 -13.69
N GLN A 135 17.35 -17.42 -13.28
CA GLN A 135 16.57 -17.08 -12.08
C GLN A 135 15.06 -16.97 -12.32
N TYR A 136 14.58 -16.93 -13.56
CA TYR A 136 13.14 -17.06 -13.81
C TYR A 136 12.73 -18.51 -14.13
N ARG A 137 13.71 -19.42 -14.24
CA ARG A 137 13.46 -20.84 -14.50
C ARG A 137 12.74 -21.53 -13.33
N TRP A 138 12.80 -21.02 -12.10
CA TRP A 138 11.96 -21.56 -11.00
C TRP A 138 10.54 -20.98 -10.97
N LEU A 139 10.29 -19.83 -11.62
CA LEU A 139 8.94 -19.30 -11.85
C LEU A 139 8.19 -20.07 -12.95
N THR A 140 8.92 -20.79 -13.81
CA THR A 140 8.37 -21.54 -14.95
C THR A 140 8.73 -23.03 -14.98
N GLY A 141 9.65 -23.52 -14.13
CA GLY A 141 10.34 -24.79 -14.35
C GLY A 141 10.61 -25.58 -13.07
N ARG A 142 9.53 -26.14 -12.51
CA ARG A 142 9.58 -27.43 -11.81
C ARG A 142 9.04 -28.46 -12.80
N GLU A 143 9.85 -29.44 -13.21
CA GLU A 143 9.49 -30.49 -14.18
C GLU A 143 8.57 -31.57 -13.59
N GLY A 144 7.50 -31.16 -12.91
CA GLY A 144 6.46 -32.05 -12.42
C GLY A 144 5.08 -31.49 -12.78
N PRO A 145 4.06 -32.35 -12.95
CA PRO A 145 2.67 -31.93 -13.12
C PRO A 145 2.17 -31.39 -11.78
N LEU A 146 2.62 -30.19 -11.41
CA LEU A 146 1.95 -29.39 -10.40
C LEU A 146 0.83 -28.67 -11.12
N GLU A 147 -0.40 -28.92 -10.67
CA GLU A 147 -1.51 -28.07 -11.05
C GLU A 147 -1.09 -26.62 -10.87
N PRO A 148 -1.18 -25.79 -11.92
CA PRO A 148 -0.75 -24.41 -11.81
C PRO A 148 -1.58 -23.79 -10.69
N HIS A 149 -0.95 -23.34 -9.62
CA HIS A 149 -1.57 -22.31 -8.79
C HIS A 149 -1.65 -21.07 -9.68
N TYR A 150 -2.75 -21.00 -10.43
CA TYR A 150 -3.18 -19.86 -11.22
C TYR A 150 -3.33 -18.72 -10.23
N SER A 151 -2.30 -17.87 -10.10
CA SER A 151 -2.60 -16.53 -9.62
C SER A 151 -3.54 -15.92 -10.65
N ALA A 152 -4.55 -15.18 -10.19
CA ALA A 152 -5.49 -14.49 -11.08
C ALA A 152 -4.75 -13.70 -12.19
N TYR A 153 -3.52 -13.25 -11.90
CA TYR A 153 -2.66 -12.54 -12.83
C TYR A 153 -2.11 -13.36 -14.00
N ASN A 154 -2.11 -14.69 -13.96
CA ASN A 154 -1.69 -15.52 -15.10
C ASN A 154 -2.69 -15.45 -16.26
N GLU A 155 -3.99 -15.47 -15.94
CA GLU A 155 -5.05 -15.23 -16.93
C GLU A 155 -4.98 -13.80 -17.47
N ILE A 156 -4.50 -12.87 -16.64
CA ILE A 156 -4.44 -11.47 -17.00
C ILE A 156 -3.23 -11.18 -17.89
N PHE A 157 -2.03 -11.60 -17.54
CA PHE A 157 -0.82 -11.12 -18.20
C PHE A 157 -0.14 -12.14 -19.11
N GLY A 158 -0.49 -13.42 -19.01
CA GLY A 158 0.23 -14.49 -19.70
C GLY A 158 1.65 -14.70 -19.14
N SER A 159 2.31 -15.77 -19.60
CA SER A 159 3.60 -16.22 -19.05
C SER A 159 4.75 -15.23 -19.24
N ASN A 160 4.81 -14.53 -20.37
CA ASN A 160 5.93 -13.64 -20.72
C ASN A 160 5.87 -12.26 -20.04
N ALA A 161 4.71 -11.81 -19.59
CA ALA A 161 4.56 -10.53 -18.92
C ALA A 161 5.00 -10.57 -17.45
N ARG A 162 5.17 -11.77 -16.85
CA ARG A 162 5.56 -11.94 -15.45
C ARG A 162 6.85 -11.21 -15.09
N ALA A 163 7.91 -11.32 -15.90
CA ALA A 163 9.19 -10.68 -15.56
C ALA A 163 9.08 -9.14 -15.58
N LYS A 164 8.34 -8.58 -16.55
CA LYS A 164 8.12 -7.13 -16.67
C LYS A 164 7.18 -6.59 -15.60
N LEU A 165 6.18 -7.37 -15.20
CA LEU A 165 5.15 -6.98 -14.23
C LEU A 165 5.42 -7.48 -12.81
N HIS A 166 6.53 -8.20 -12.56
CA HIS A 166 6.83 -8.80 -11.26
C HIS A 166 6.74 -7.75 -10.15
N LYS A 167 7.35 -6.58 -10.35
CA LYS A 167 7.37 -5.50 -9.35
C LYS A 167 5.97 -4.96 -9.06
N THR A 168 5.17 -4.86 -10.11
CA THR A 168 3.78 -4.42 -10.07
C THR A 168 2.90 -5.43 -9.33
N ILE A 169 3.03 -6.71 -9.64
CA ILE A 169 2.32 -7.80 -8.94
C ILE A 169 2.75 -7.85 -7.47
N LEU A 170 4.06 -7.76 -7.19
CA LEU A 170 4.58 -7.72 -5.83
C LEU A 170 4.01 -6.52 -5.06
N TYR A 171 3.95 -5.35 -5.68
CA TYR A 171 3.34 -4.17 -5.08
C TYR A 171 1.89 -4.41 -4.67
N TYR A 172 1.09 -5.05 -5.54
CA TYR A 172 -0.30 -5.36 -5.25
C TYR A 172 -0.43 -6.31 -4.07
N GLU A 173 0.32 -7.42 -4.11
CA GLU A 173 0.24 -8.44 -3.08
C GLU A 173 0.77 -7.94 -1.73
N VAL A 174 1.80 -7.09 -1.72
CA VAL A 174 2.28 -6.42 -0.50
C VAL A 174 1.22 -5.47 0.05
N SER A 175 0.66 -4.61 -0.80
CA SER A 175 -0.34 -3.62 -0.39
C SER A 175 -1.57 -4.30 0.19
N TRP A 176 -2.09 -5.33 -0.48
CA TRP A 176 -3.21 -6.12 0.01
C TRP A 176 -2.88 -6.88 1.30
N SER A 177 -1.72 -7.55 1.36
CA SER A 177 -1.32 -8.31 2.56
C SER A 177 -1.29 -7.42 3.80
N VAL A 178 -0.69 -6.23 3.70
CA VAL A 178 -0.66 -5.28 4.81
C VAL A 178 -2.04 -4.68 5.06
N ALA A 179 -2.77 -4.23 4.03
CA ALA A 179 -4.06 -3.58 4.21
C ALA A 179 -5.10 -4.51 4.85
N SER A 180 -5.18 -5.76 4.38
CA SER A 180 -6.20 -6.73 4.79
C SER A 180 -6.19 -7.06 6.28
N THR A 181 -5.07 -6.83 6.98
CA THR A 181 -4.95 -7.04 8.44
C THR A 181 -5.42 -5.85 9.27
N ILE A 182 -5.57 -4.65 8.67
CA ILE A 182 -5.85 -3.40 9.39
C ILE A 182 -6.95 -2.54 8.75
N LEU A 183 -7.79 -3.08 7.86
CA LEU A 183 -8.80 -2.30 7.12
C LEU A 183 -9.69 -1.43 8.04
N GLU A 184 -10.03 -1.92 9.22
CA GLU A 184 -10.95 -1.30 10.19
C GLU A 184 -10.47 0.05 10.73
N GLN A 185 -9.16 0.28 10.75
CA GLN A 185 -8.54 1.49 11.30
C GLN A 185 -8.01 2.45 10.22
N LEU A 186 -8.06 2.05 8.95
CA LEU A 186 -7.53 2.88 7.87
C LEU A 186 -8.47 4.06 7.58
N LYS A 187 -7.88 5.26 7.65
CA LYS A 187 -8.48 6.53 7.23
C LYS A 187 -8.06 6.94 5.82
N SER A 188 -6.85 6.57 5.39
CA SER A 188 -6.39 6.71 4.01
C SER A 188 -5.89 5.38 3.47
N LEU A 189 -6.25 5.06 2.23
CA LEU A 189 -5.82 3.84 1.57
C LEU A 189 -5.54 4.10 0.09
N THR A 190 -4.37 3.65 -0.36
CA THR A 190 -4.05 3.54 -1.77
C THR A 190 -4.41 2.14 -2.30
N ILE A 191 -5.29 2.09 -3.31
CA ILE A 191 -5.78 0.87 -3.95
C ILE A 191 -5.22 0.80 -5.37
N PRO A 192 -4.48 -0.26 -5.75
CA PRO A 192 -4.18 -0.51 -7.15
C PRO A 192 -5.48 -0.78 -7.91
N LEU A 193 -5.72 -0.08 -9.01
CA LEU A 193 -7.02 -0.11 -9.67
C LEU A 193 -7.40 -1.51 -10.15
N ILE A 194 -6.45 -2.32 -10.59
CA ILE A 194 -6.69 -3.71 -11.00
C ILE A 194 -7.21 -4.60 -9.85
N ASP A 195 -6.88 -4.25 -8.60
CA ASP A 195 -7.20 -5.02 -7.40
C ASP A 195 -8.43 -4.51 -6.66
N VAL A 196 -9.11 -3.49 -7.19
CA VAL A 196 -10.27 -2.86 -6.54
C VAL A 196 -11.35 -3.85 -6.12
N TRP A 197 -11.53 -4.96 -6.86
CA TRP A 197 -12.48 -6.02 -6.52
C TRP A 197 -12.19 -6.69 -5.17
N ARG A 198 -10.92 -6.94 -4.84
CA ARG A 198 -10.54 -7.52 -3.53
C ARG A 198 -10.97 -6.60 -2.37
N TYR A 199 -10.83 -5.29 -2.58
CA TYR A 199 -11.25 -4.29 -1.61
C TYR A 199 -12.77 -4.11 -1.57
N LEU A 200 -13.45 -4.28 -2.70
CA LEU A 200 -14.91 -4.25 -2.77
C LEU A 200 -15.53 -5.35 -1.92
N ASP A 201 -14.98 -6.57 -1.96
CA ASP A 201 -15.44 -7.70 -1.14
C ASP A 201 -15.28 -7.42 0.38
N SER A 202 -14.30 -6.58 0.72
CA SER A 202 -14.00 -6.17 2.10
C SER A 202 -14.47 -4.76 2.45
N VAL A 203 -15.32 -4.13 1.61
CA VAL A 203 -15.70 -2.72 1.78
C VAL A 203 -16.38 -2.47 3.13
N HIS A 204 -17.11 -3.46 3.64
CA HIS A 204 -17.77 -3.41 4.95
C HIS A 204 -16.81 -3.24 6.15
N ARG A 205 -15.51 -3.49 5.96
CA ARG A 205 -14.48 -3.29 6.99
C ARG A 205 -13.92 -1.87 6.97
N LEU A 206 -14.12 -1.10 5.90
CA LEU A 206 -13.51 0.21 5.67
C LEU A 206 -14.31 1.37 6.28
N GLY A 207 -14.93 1.15 7.45
CA GLY A 207 -15.85 2.12 8.06
C GLY A 207 -15.19 3.42 8.53
N GLN A 208 -13.87 3.45 8.71
CA GLN A 208 -13.12 4.67 9.05
C GLN A 208 -12.53 5.39 7.84
N LEU A 209 -12.66 4.84 6.63
CA LEU A 209 -11.99 5.34 5.45
C LEU A 209 -12.52 6.71 5.02
N GLU A 210 -11.66 7.72 5.09
CA GLU A 210 -11.96 9.10 4.72
C GLU A 210 -11.38 9.48 3.36
N CYS A 211 -10.29 8.82 2.96
CA CYS A 211 -9.55 9.11 1.74
C CYS A 211 -9.22 7.80 1.03
N VAL A 212 -9.52 7.71 -0.26
CA VAL A 212 -9.08 6.60 -1.11
C VAL A 212 -8.35 7.15 -2.32
N ARG A 213 -7.22 6.51 -2.66
CA ARG A 213 -6.44 6.83 -3.85
C ARG A 213 -6.37 5.60 -4.74
N PHE A 214 -6.93 5.69 -5.93
CA PHE A 214 -6.82 4.64 -6.94
C PHE A 214 -5.59 4.89 -7.80
N ASN A 215 -4.66 3.94 -7.82
CA ASN A 215 -3.49 3.99 -8.69
C ASN A 215 -3.79 3.24 -9.99
N LEU A 216 -3.85 3.98 -11.09
CA LEU A 216 -3.79 3.41 -12.44
C LEU A 216 -2.38 2.92 -12.68
N ASP A 217 -2.25 1.63 -12.93
CA ASP A 217 -0.97 0.95 -13.00
C ASP A 217 -0.52 0.69 -14.44
N GLN A 218 0.73 0.25 -14.58
CA GLN A 218 1.37 -0.05 -15.87
C GLN A 218 0.73 -1.21 -16.61
N THR A 219 -0.19 -1.96 -15.97
CA THR A 219 -0.83 -3.11 -16.61
C THR A 219 -1.83 -2.71 -17.68
N PHE A 220 -2.24 -1.44 -17.66
CA PHE A 220 -3.08 -0.82 -18.69
C PHE A 220 -2.27 -0.11 -19.78
N ASP A 221 -0.93 -0.25 -19.81
CA ASP A 221 -0.09 0.43 -20.81
C ASP A 221 -0.52 0.10 -22.26
N ARG A 222 -0.66 1.13 -23.08
CA ARG A 222 -1.15 1.12 -24.46
C ARG A 222 -0.33 0.25 -25.41
N ASN A 223 0.90 -0.10 -25.04
CA ASN A 223 1.70 -1.05 -25.81
C ASN A 223 1.03 -2.42 -25.96
N TYR A 224 0.06 -2.73 -25.10
CA TYR A 224 -0.86 -3.84 -25.26
C TYR A 224 -2.17 -3.36 -25.91
N ASN A 225 -2.13 -3.02 -27.20
CA ASN A 225 -3.28 -2.61 -28.03
C ASN A 225 -4.33 -3.74 -28.25
N SER A 226 -4.52 -4.62 -27.28
CA SER A 226 -5.56 -5.64 -27.34
C SER A 226 -6.85 -5.10 -26.75
N ASN A 227 -7.98 -5.36 -27.42
CA ASN A 227 -9.32 -5.06 -26.90
C ASN A 227 -9.51 -5.60 -25.47
N THR A 228 -8.85 -6.71 -25.14
CA THR A 228 -8.86 -7.31 -23.81
C THR A 228 -8.30 -6.41 -22.70
N VAL A 229 -7.26 -5.60 -22.96
CA VAL A 229 -6.68 -4.69 -21.96
C VAL A 229 -7.62 -3.50 -21.73
N ARG A 230 -8.20 -2.98 -22.81
CA ARG A 230 -9.22 -1.92 -22.73
C ARG A 230 -10.45 -2.38 -21.95
N ASP A 231 -11.00 -3.55 -22.28
CA ASP A 231 -12.16 -4.11 -21.57
C ASP A 231 -11.88 -4.30 -20.07
N ARG A 232 -10.65 -4.68 -19.72
CA ARG A 232 -10.24 -4.83 -18.32
C ARG A 232 -10.10 -3.49 -17.61
N ALA A 233 -9.50 -2.49 -18.25
CA ALA A 233 -9.44 -1.13 -17.72
C ALA A 233 -10.84 -0.60 -17.46
N ASP A 234 -11.74 -0.75 -18.44
CA ASP A 234 -13.14 -0.32 -18.32
C ASP A 234 -13.86 -1.04 -17.18
N ARG A 235 -13.62 -2.36 -16.99
CA ARG A 235 -14.16 -3.11 -15.85
C ARG A 235 -13.61 -2.61 -14.52
N ALA A 236 -12.31 -2.34 -14.42
CA ALA A 236 -11.67 -1.87 -13.19
C ALA A 236 -12.15 -0.45 -12.82
N ILE A 237 -12.30 0.44 -13.81
CA ILE A 237 -12.89 1.77 -13.63
C ILE A 237 -14.34 1.67 -13.15
N LYS A 238 -15.16 0.80 -13.74
CA LYS A 238 -16.53 0.56 -13.27
C LYS A 238 -16.55 0.06 -11.82
N ALA A 239 -15.64 -0.84 -11.47
CA ALA A 239 -15.53 -1.39 -10.13
C ALA A 239 -15.10 -0.35 -9.09
N MET A 240 -14.22 0.59 -9.46
CA MET A 240 -13.89 1.76 -8.65
C MET A 240 -15.14 2.60 -8.35
N VAL A 241 -15.97 2.89 -9.34
CA VAL A 241 -17.23 3.61 -9.12
C VAL A 241 -18.16 2.83 -8.19
N VAL A 242 -18.28 1.50 -8.39
CA VAL A 242 -19.07 0.63 -7.51
C VAL A 242 -18.54 0.65 -6.08
N PHE A 243 -17.21 0.59 -5.89
CA PHE A 243 -16.59 0.70 -4.57
C PHE A 243 -16.98 1.99 -3.86
N VAL A 244 -16.89 3.14 -4.53
CA VAL A 244 -17.26 4.43 -3.95
C VAL A 244 -18.75 4.47 -3.60
N LYS A 245 -19.62 3.93 -4.49
CA LYS A 245 -21.07 3.84 -4.23
C LYS A 245 -21.39 2.95 -3.03
N GLU A 246 -20.78 1.77 -2.95
CA GLU A 246 -21.00 0.84 -1.85
C GLU A 246 -20.48 1.38 -0.52
N HIS A 247 -19.29 2.00 -0.52
CA HIS A 247 -18.77 2.66 0.67
C HIS A 247 -19.71 3.76 1.16
N LYS A 248 -20.18 4.64 0.27
CA LYS A 248 -21.17 5.67 0.60
C LYS A 248 -22.48 5.05 1.12
N ARG A 249 -22.96 3.97 0.50
CA ARG A 249 -24.19 3.28 0.93
C ARG A 249 -24.06 2.74 2.36
N LEU A 250 -22.90 2.21 2.72
CA LEU A 250 -22.64 1.60 4.03
C LEU A 250 -22.30 2.62 5.12
N PHE A 251 -21.56 3.68 4.79
CA PHE A 251 -20.97 4.59 5.78
C PHE A 251 -21.33 6.07 5.56
N GLY A 252 -22.24 6.39 4.64
CA GLY A 252 -22.69 7.75 4.37
C GLY A 252 -21.57 8.64 3.82
N ASP A 253 -21.43 9.84 4.40
CA ASP A 253 -20.45 10.86 3.97
C ASP A 253 -19.06 10.69 4.63
N GLN A 254 -18.75 9.49 5.14
CA GLN A 254 -17.46 9.22 5.79
C GLN A 254 -16.30 9.35 4.79
N LEU A 255 -16.46 8.88 3.55
CA LEU A 255 -15.45 9.03 2.49
C LEU A 255 -15.49 10.45 1.93
N LYS A 256 -14.47 11.25 2.27
CA LYS A 256 -14.38 12.68 1.94
C LYS A 256 -13.63 12.94 0.63
N VAL A 257 -12.65 12.10 0.32
CA VAL A 257 -11.71 12.34 -0.78
C VAL A 257 -11.51 11.08 -1.59
N VAL A 258 -11.67 11.20 -2.91
CA VAL A 258 -11.32 10.14 -3.87
C VAL A 258 -10.33 10.73 -4.86
N HIS A 259 -9.13 10.16 -4.90
CA HIS A 259 -8.10 10.50 -5.90
C HIS A 259 -7.96 9.38 -6.91
N VAL A 260 -7.76 9.74 -8.17
CA VAL A 260 -7.38 8.80 -9.23
C VAL A 260 -6.03 9.25 -9.77
N ASN A 261 -4.99 8.51 -9.43
CA ASN A 261 -3.62 8.83 -9.80
C ASN A 261 -3.22 8.00 -11.01
N ASP A 262 -2.73 8.67 -12.04
CA ASP A 262 -2.04 8.01 -13.15
C ASP A 262 -0.58 7.78 -12.76
N VAL A 263 -0.28 6.57 -12.28
CA VAL A 263 1.08 6.19 -11.87
C VAL A 263 1.86 5.61 -13.07
N GLY A 264 1.21 5.48 -14.23
CA GLY A 264 1.86 5.06 -15.46
C GLY A 264 2.86 6.10 -15.95
N MET A 265 4.05 5.67 -16.38
CA MET A 265 5.01 6.50 -17.11
C MET A 265 4.53 6.85 -18.54
N LEU A 266 3.21 6.97 -18.74
CA LEU A 266 2.64 7.38 -20.02
C LEU A 266 3.00 8.85 -20.21
N ARG A 267 4.17 9.09 -20.81
CA ARG A 267 4.71 10.40 -21.22
C ARG A 267 3.82 11.16 -22.23
N GLY A 268 2.59 10.72 -22.47
CA GLY A 268 1.72 11.13 -23.57
C GLY A 268 0.41 11.81 -23.17
N GLY A 269 0.25 12.29 -21.93
CA GLY A 269 -0.81 13.25 -21.57
C GLY A 269 -2.26 12.77 -21.66
N SER A 270 -2.52 11.47 -21.86
CA SER A 270 -3.88 10.95 -21.82
C SER A 270 -4.23 10.56 -20.39
N HIS A 271 -5.08 11.36 -19.73
CA HIS A 271 -5.74 10.94 -18.50
C HIS A 271 -6.48 9.62 -18.77
N MET A 272 -6.07 8.53 -18.09
CA MET A 272 -6.68 7.21 -18.28
C MET A 272 -8.09 7.13 -17.68
N CYS A 273 -8.42 7.97 -16.70
CA CYS A 273 -9.77 8.05 -16.14
C CYS A 273 -10.59 9.09 -16.92
N PRO A 274 -11.65 8.68 -17.66
CA PRO A 274 -12.51 9.62 -18.39
C PRO A 274 -13.09 10.69 -17.48
N LEU A 275 -13.23 11.92 -17.99
CA LEU A 275 -13.73 13.06 -17.22
C LEU A 275 -15.13 12.78 -16.65
N GLU A 276 -15.96 12.06 -17.40
CA GLU A 276 -17.32 11.69 -17.01
C GLU A 276 -17.32 10.84 -15.73
N ILE A 277 -16.34 9.93 -15.60
CA ILE A 277 -16.18 9.08 -14.41
C ILE A 277 -15.67 9.91 -13.24
N GLN A 278 -14.73 10.83 -13.47
CA GLN A 278 -14.26 11.74 -12.42
C GLN A 278 -15.41 12.61 -11.87
N LEU A 279 -16.26 13.10 -12.77
CA LEU A 279 -17.48 13.85 -12.42
C LEU A 279 -18.54 12.98 -11.73
N GLU A 280 -18.66 11.70 -12.08
CA GLU A 280 -19.54 10.77 -11.38
C GLU A 280 -19.06 10.54 -9.95
N ILE A 281 -17.77 10.28 -9.76
CA ILE A 281 -17.16 10.09 -8.43
C ILE A 281 -17.27 11.35 -7.58
N SER A 282 -17.03 12.53 -8.16
CA SER A 282 -17.10 13.80 -7.42
C SER A 282 -18.50 14.10 -6.88
N LYS A 283 -19.55 13.61 -7.55
CA LYS A 283 -20.95 13.69 -7.07
C LYS A 283 -21.24 12.70 -5.93
N LEU A 284 -20.45 11.63 -5.80
CA LEU A 284 -20.61 10.63 -4.75
C LEU A 284 -19.95 11.07 -3.44
N VAL A 285 -18.87 11.85 -3.48
CA VAL A 285 -18.23 12.38 -2.26
C VAL A 285 -18.95 13.64 -1.76
N PRO A 286 -18.95 13.92 -0.44
CA PRO A 286 -19.49 15.17 0.09
C PRO A 286 -18.68 16.37 -0.44
N PRO A 287 -19.31 17.54 -0.61
CA PRO A 287 -18.61 18.74 -1.05
C PRO A 287 -17.52 19.12 -0.04
N LEU A 288 -16.35 19.53 -0.54
CA LEU A 288 -15.25 20.01 0.30
C LEU A 288 -15.71 21.26 1.07
N LYS A 289 -15.63 21.23 2.40
CA LYS A 289 -16.07 22.35 3.26
C LYS A 289 -15.33 23.66 2.97
N GLN A 290 -14.12 23.59 2.42
CA GLN A 290 -13.30 24.73 2.01
C GLN A 290 -12.44 24.33 0.82
N PRO A 291 -12.78 24.72 -0.43
CA PRO A 291 -11.87 24.56 -1.54
C PRO A 291 -10.64 25.44 -1.30
N ARG A 292 -9.46 24.83 -1.21
CA ARG A 292 -8.19 25.59 -1.21
C ARG A 292 -7.99 26.10 -2.63
N SER A 293 -8.20 27.40 -2.83
CA SER A 293 -7.84 28.14 -4.05
C SER A 293 -6.34 28.36 -4.14
#